data_AF-M1AH64-F1
#
_entry.id   AF-M1AH64-F1
#
_cell.length_a   1.000
_cell.length_b   1.000
_cell.length_c   1.000
_cell.angle_alpha   90.00
_cell.angle_beta   90.00
_cell.angle_gamma   90.00
#
_symmetry.space_group_name_H-M   'P 1'
#
loop_
_entity.id
_entity.type
_entity.pdbx_description
1 polymer ?
#
loop_
_entity_poly.entity_id
_entity_poly.type
_entity_poly.pdbx_seq_one_letter_code
_entity_poly.pdbx_strand_id
1 'polypeptide(L)'
;MTLTKEVVDEKEMSAVTEHESNEFTTLKHRFLNFKKDKYLKNLEHYQSLADEQSPKFLVISCADSRVCPSNILGFQPGEAFVVRNIANLVPPYEVFYTVLALNKC
;
A
#
# COMPACT_ATOMS: atom_id res chain seq x y z
N MET A 1 17.60 -1.59 -2.97
CA MET A 1 17.31 -2.48 -4.13
C MET A 1 16.65 -1.63 -5.20
N THR A 2 17.21 -1.67 -6.40
CA THR A 2 17.26 -0.61 -7.42
C THR A 2 15.94 -0.42 -8.19
N LEU A 3 15.25 0.71 -8.02
CA LEU A 3 14.15 1.16 -8.90
C LEU A 3 14.24 2.67 -9.22
N THR A 4 15.47 3.21 -9.33
CA THR A 4 15.71 4.63 -9.62
C THR A 4 16.32 4.93 -10.99
N LYS A 5 16.28 3.99 -11.94
CA LYS A 5 16.64 4.30 -13.34
C LYS A 5 15.66 3.60 -14.27
N GLU A 6 14.88 4.43 -14.96
CA GLU A 6 13.98 4.20 -16.12
C GLU A 6 12.70 5.02 -15.88
N VAL A 7 12.22 5.92 -16.73
CA VAL A 7 12.66 6.55 -17.98
C VAL A 7 11.94 7.91 -17.96
N VAL A 8 12.66 9.00 -18.16
CA VAL A 8 12.07 10.24 -18.69
C VAL A 8 12.33 10.15 -20.18
N ASP A 9 11.36 9.66 -20.94
CA ASP A 9 11.31 9.86 -22.38
C ASP A 9 9.90 10.31 -22.72
N GLU A 10 9.77 11.61 -22.92
CA GLU A 10 8.64 12.23 -23.59
C GLU A 10 8.75 11.94 -25.10
N LYS A 11 8.54 10.69 -25.52
CA LYS A 11 8.27 10.40 -26.95
C LYS A 11 7.72 8.99 -27.15
N GLU A 12 6.40 8.94 -27.30
CA GLU A 12 5.63 8.14 -28.27
C GLU A 12 4.21 7.95 -27.72
N MET A 13 3.35 8.91 -28.06
CA MET A 13 1.91 8.69 -28.09
C MET A 13 1.50 8.73 -29.56
N SER A 14 1.90 7.71 -30.32
CA SER A 14 1.40 7.47 -31.67
C SER A 14 0.59 6.19 -31.67
N ALA A 15 -0.72 6.39 -31.85
CA ALA A 15 -1.70 5.47 -32.43
C ALA A 15 -1.68 4.00 -31.97
N VAL A 16 -2.50 3.69 -30.97
CA VAL A 16 -3.21 2.39 -30.90
C VAL A 16 -4.67 2.67 -30.58
N THR A 17 -5.52 2.53 -31.60
CA THR A 17 -6.97 2.39 -31.47
C THR A 17 -7.32 0.92 -31.40
N GLU A 18 -7.53 0.39 -30.19
CA GLU A 18 -8.45 -0.72 -29.91
C GLU A 18 -9.08 -0.46 -28.53
N HIS A 19 -10.40 -0.53 -28.47
CA HIS A 19 -11.23 -0.02 -27.38
C HIS A 19 -11.36 -1.05 -26.25
N GLU A 20 -10.24 -1.54 -25.75
CA GLU A 20 -10.13 -2.26 -24.48
C GLU A 20 -9.33 -1.37 -23.53
N SER A 21 -10.01 -0.62 -22.67
CA SER A 21 -9.34 0.13 -21.61
C SER A 21 -8.72 -0.88 -20.65
N ASN A 22 -7.46 -1.23 -20.90
CA ASN A 22 -6.74 -2.12 -20.02
C ASN A 22 -6.62 -1.43 -18.64
N GLU A 23 -7.29 -1.97 -17.63
CA GLU A 23 -7.27 -1.47 -16.24
C GLU A 23 -5.84 -1.26 -15.73
N PHE A 24 -4.88 -2.08 -16.20
CA PHE A 24 -3.47 -1.92 -15.88
C PHE A 24 -2.85 -0.65 -16.47
N THR A 25 -3.30 -0.18 -17.63
CA THR A 25 -2.87 1.11 -18.20
C THR A 25 -3.32 2.26 -17.30
N THR A 26 -4.56 2.22 -16.81
CA THR A 26 -5.07 3.20 -15.84
C THR A 26 -4.27 3.17 -14.54
N LEU A 27 -3.96 1.99 -14.02
CA LEU A 27 -3.15 1.83 -12.81
C LEU A 27 -1.73 2.38 -13.00
N LYS A 28 -1.10 2.08 -14.14
CA LYS A 28 0.22 2.61 -14.52
C LYS A 28 0.19 4.14 -14.54
N HIS A 29 -0.81 4.73 -15.18
CA HIS A 29 -0.95 6.19 -15.22
C HIS A 29 -1.10 6.80 -13.82
N ARG A 30 -1.93 6.19 -12.95
CA ARG A 30 -2.08 6.62 -11.55
C ARG A 30 -0.77 6.56 -10.76
N PHE A 31 0.01 5.50 -10.93
CA PHE A 31 1.31 5.37 -10.29
C PHE A 31 2.30 6.43 -10.78
N LEU A 32 2.35 6.69 -12.10
CA LEU A 32 3.22 7.73 -12.65
C LEU A 32 2.86 9.12 -12.12
N ASN A 33 1.56 9.42 -11.98
CA ASN A 33 1.10 10.67 -11.38
C ASN A 33 1.50 10.76 -9.91
N PHE A 34 1.34 9.68 -9.12
CA PHE A 34 1.84 9.64 -7.74
C PHE A 34 3.36 9.91 -7.67
N LYS A 35 4.15 9.27 -8.55
CA LYS A 35 5.59 9.46 -8.62
C LYS A 35 5.94 10.93 -8.88
N LYS A 36 5.29 11.55 -9.85
CA LYS A 36 5.51 12.95 -10.23
C LYS A 36 5.06 13.94 -9.15
N ASP A 37 3.83 13.79 -8.67
CA ASP A 37 3.18 14.83 -7.87
C ASP A 37 3.33 14.68 -6.36
N LYS A 38 3.70 13.49 -5.88
CA LYS A 38 3.86 13.22 -4.44
C LYS A 38 5.26 12.77 -4.10
N TYR A 39 5.78 11.74 -4.77
CA TYR A 39 7.09 11.18 -4.44
C TYR A 39 8.23 12.17 -4.74
N LEU A 40 8.36 12.64 -5.99
CA LEU A 40 9.44 13.53 -6.39
C LEU A 40 9.40 14.89 -5.68
N LYS A 41 8.20 15.41 -5.37
CA LYS A 41 8.05 16.68 -4.64
C LYS A 41 8.44 16.58 -3.16
N ASN A 42 8.45 15.38 -2.58
CA ASN A 42 8.81 15.15 -1.18
C ASN A 42 9.97 14.14 -1.08
N LEU A 43 10.93 14.21 -2.01
CA LEU A 43 11.95 13.18 -2.19
C LEU A 43 12.75 12.90 -0.91
N GLU A 44 13.12 13.95 -0.17
CA GLU A 44 13.85 13.83 1.09
C GLU A 44 13.07 13.02 2.14
N HIS A 45 11.77 13.28 2.28
CA HIS A 45 10.88 12.53 3.18
C HIS A 45 10.85 11.05 2.81
N TYR A 46 10.65 10.73 1.52
CA TYR A 46 10.62 9.34 1.07
C TYR A 46 12.00 8.65 1.14
N GLN A 47 13.10 9.38 0.99
CA GLN A 47 14.45 8.86 1.21
C GLN A 47 14.66 8.50 2.68
N SER A 48 14.28 9.38 3.60
CA SER A 48 14.32 9.08 5.03
C SER A 48 13.48 7.85 5.39
N LEU A 49 12.27 7.74 4.82
CA LEU A 49 11.41 6.56 5.02
C LEU A 49 11.96 5.27 4.40
N ALA A 50 12.82 5.37 3.38
CA ALA A 50 13.45 4.20 2.78
C ALA A 50 14.57 3.63 3.66
N ASP A 51 15.18 4.47 4.49
CA ASP A 51 16.20 4.05 5.46
C ASP A 51 15.55 3.45 6.72
N GLU A 52 14.53 4.10 7.28
CA GLU A 52 13.85 3.63 8.50
C GLU A 52 12.37 4.06 8.56
N GLN A 53 11.54 3.21 9.17
CA GLN A 53 10.16 3.55 9.53
C GLN A 53 9.94 3.49 11.05
N SER A 54 9.30 4.50 11.61
CA SER A 54 8.90 4.55 13.04
C SER A 54 7.44 5.04 13.19
N PRO A 55 6.44 4.30 12.65
CA PRO A 55 5.03 4.68 12.77
C PRO A 55 4.58 4.75 14.23
N LYS A 56 3.74 5.73 14.56
CA LYS A 56 3.22 5.92 15.92
C LYS A 56 1.94 5.13 16.19
N PHE A 57 1.27 4.69 15.12
CA PHE A 57 -0.01 4.00 15.20
C PHE A 57 0.04 2.65 14.48
N LEU A 58 -0.56 1.63 15.11
CA LEU A 58 -0.99 0.41 14.45
C LEU A 58 -2.50 0.52 14.20
N VAL A 59 -2.93 0.36 12.95
CA VAL A 59 -4.34 0.44 12.58
C VAL A 59 -4.78 -0.87 11.95
N ILE A 60 -5.78 -1.51 12.55
CA ILE A 60 -6.41 -2.71 12.03
C ILE A 60 -7.76 -2.31 11.45
N SER A 61 -7.93 -2.43 10.13
CA SER A 61 -9.13 -1.96 9.43
C SER A 61 -9.72 -3.01 8.49
N CYS A 62 -10.95 -2.78 8.04
CA CYS A 62 -11.62 -3.71 7.14
C CYS A 62 -11.02 -3.63 5.72
N ALA A 63 -10.98 -4.77 5.03
CA ALA A 63 -10.62 -4.88 3.62
C ALA A 63 -11.63 -4.21 2.67
N ASP A 64 -12.80 -3.80 3.19
CA ASP A 64 -13.82 -3.06 2.44
C ASP A 64 -13.22 -1.82 1.74
N SER A 65 -13.45 -1.71 0.43
CA SER A 65 -12.83 -0.71 -0.45
C SER A 65 -13.22 0.72 -0.10
N ARG A 66 -14.30 0.92 0.67
CA ARG A 66 -14.82 2.24 1.04
C ARG A 66 -14.12 2.85 2.26
N VAL A 67 -13.38 2.04 3.02
CA VAL A 67 -12.82 2.43 4.34
C VAL A 67 -11.29 2.34 4.37
N CYS A 68 -10.63 3.08 3.49
CA CYS A 68 -9.18 3.21 3.53
C CYS A 68 -8.76 4.14 4.70
N PRO A 69 -8.04 3.63 5.72
CA PRO A 69 -7.69 4.44 6.90
C PRO A 69 -6.80 5.63 6.55
N SER A 70 -5.88 5.49 5.60
CA SER A 70 -5.03 6.60 5.14
C SER A 70 -5.84 7.76 4.56
N ASN A 71 -6.93 7.47 3.86
CA ASN A 71 -7.81 8.51 3.29
C ASN A 71 -8.72 9.15 4.35
N ILE A 72 -9.32 8.34 5.21
CA ILE A 72 -10.28 8.81 6.22
C ILE A 72 -9.59 9.64 7.29
N LEU A 73 -8.40 9.22 7.73
CA LEU A 73 -7.66 9.86 8.83
C LEU A 73 -6.58 10.82 8.32
N GLY A 74 -6.34 10.87 7.02
CA GLY A 74 -5.34 11.77 6.42
C GLY A 74 -3.89 11.39 6.71
N PHE A 75 -3.60 10.11 7.01
CA PHE A 75 -2.23 9.67 7.28
C PHE A 75 -1.30 9.93 6.11
N GLN A 76 -0.15 10.49 6.43
CA GLN A 76 0.99 10.61 5.55
C GLN A 76 1.82 9.31 5.56
N PRO A 77 2.63 9.07 4.52
CA PRO A 77 3.56 7.95 4.49
C PRO A 77 4.44 7.94 5.74
N GLY A 78 4.49 6.79 6.42
CA GLY A 78 5.29 6.58 7.64
C GLY A 78 4.57 6.82 8.96
N GLU A 79 3.35 7.39 8.98
CA GLU A 79 2.67 7.72 10.24
C GLU A 79 1.97 6.52 10.90
N ALA A 80 1.45 5.59 10.09
CA ALA A 80 0.70 4.43 10.56
C ALA A 80 1.15 3.13 9.87
N PHE A 81 1.29 2.09 10.67
CA PHE A 81 1.38 0.71 10.19
C PHE A 81 -0.04 0.14 10.09
N VAL A 82 -0.44 -0.31 8.90
CA VAL A 82 -1.84 -0.68 8.64
C VAL A 82 -1.97 -2.16 8.29
N VAL A 83 -2.86 -2.86 8.98
CA VAL A 83 -3.30 -4.21 8.65
C VAL A 83 -4.75 -4.15 8.19
N ARG A 84 -5.06 -4.73 7.03
CA ARG A 84 -6.42 -4.77 6.49
C ARG A 84 -6.85 -6.21 6.25
N ASN A 85 -7.92 -6.64 6.92
CA ASN A 85 -8.49 -7.98 6.74
C ASN A 85 -10.03 -7.93 6.73
N ILE A 86 -10.67 -9.08 6.46
CA ILE A 86 -12.14 -9.17 6.48
C ILE A 86 -12.62 -8.91 7.90
N ALA A 87 -13.54 -7.96 8.04
CA ALA A 87 -14.16 -7.58 9.31
C ALA A 87 -13.19 -7.10 10.41
N ASN A 88 -11.99 -6.60 10.05
CA ASN A 88 -11.01 -5.98 10.97
C ASN A 88 -10.75 -6.83 12.22
N LEU A 89 -10.64 -8.15 12.03
CA LEU A 89 -10.52 -9.12 13.10
C LEU A 89 -9.11 -9.12 13.69
N VAL A 90 -9.05 -9.25 15.01
CA VAL A 90 -7.83 -9.44 15.80
C VAL A 90 -7.97 -10.76 16.53
N PRO A 91 -7.50 -11.88 15.94
CA PRO A 91 -7.60 -13.17 16.61
C PRO A 91 -6.73 -13.17 17.88
N PRO A 92 -7.15 -13.89 18.93
CA PRO A 92 -6.31 -14.07 20.12
C PRO A 92 -5.00 -14.76 19.74
N TYR A 93 -3.95 -14.50 20.50
CA TYR A 93 -2.70 -15.23 20.35
C TYR A 93 -2.90 -16.67 20.85
N GLU A 94 -2.86 -17.62 19.92
CA GLU A 94 -2.88 -19.04 20.24
C GLU A 94 -1.46 -19.62 20.14
N VAL A 95 -0.92 -20.04 21.28
CA VAL A 95 0.27 -20.88 21.32
C VAL A 95 -0.20 -22.31 21.12
N PHE A 96 0.18 -22.95 20.01
CA PHE A 96 -0.09 -24.36 19.78
C PHE A 96 0.73 -25.25 20.74
N TYR A 97 0.42 -25.23 22.04
CA TYR A 97 0.92 -26.21 23.01
C TYR A 97 -0.12 -27.28 23.38
N THR A 98 -1.32 -27.23 22.79
CA THR A 98 -2.42 -28.10 23.25
C THR A 98 -3.29 -28.63 22.10
N VAL A 99 -2.69 -29.35 21.14
CA VAL A 99 -3.44 -30.39 20.41
C VAL A 99 -3.56 -31.68 21.24
N LEU A 100 -2.95 -31.76 22.43
CA LEU A 100 -3.03 -32.94 23.32
C LEU A 100 -3.96 -32.83 24.53
N ALA A 101 -4.62 -31.70 24.82
CA ALA A 101 -5.42 -31.61 26.06
C ALA A 101 -6.80 -30.97 25.95
N LEU A 102 -7.45 -30.97 24.78
CA LEU A 102 -8.88 -30.63 24.67
C LEU A 102 -9.68 -31.63 23.81
N ASN A 103 -9.35 -32.91 23.93
CA ASN A 103 -10.34 -34.01 23.95
C ASN A 103 -10.64 -34.38 25.43
N LYS A 104 -10.90 -33.37 26.26
CA LYS A 104 -11.38 -33.54 27.64
C LYS A 104 -12.36 -32.41 27.98
N CYS A 105 -13.54 -32.45 27.39
CA CYS A 105 -14.77 -32.85 28.08
C CYS A 105 -15.87 -33.05 27.03
#